data_AF-H6U686-F1
#
_entry.id   AF-H6U686-F1
#
_cell.length_a   1.000
_cell.length_b   1.000
_cell.length_c   1.000
_cell.angle_alpha   90.00
_cell.angle_beta   90.00
_cell.angle_gamma   90.00
#
_symmetry.space_group_name_H-M   'P 1'
#
loop_
_entity.id
_entity.type
_entity.pdbx_description
1 polymer ?
#
loop_
_entity_poly.entity_id
_entity_poly.type
_entity_poly.pdbx_seq_one_letter_code
_entity_poly.pdbx_strand_id
1 'polypeptide(L)'
;PLVLKLKKQVAGESLWTGKISYRSTELQLQDPSQVEREIYKAQNTIAGNGVGISHELINLEITSPEVPDLTLIDLPGIARVAVGNQPQDIGLQIKALIKKYIQRQQTINLVVVPCNVDIATTEALSMAHEVDPEG
;
A
#
# COMPACT_ATOMS: atom_id res chain seq x y z
N PRO A 1 -3.70 0.28 -4.80
CA PRO A 1 -2.94 0.70 -3.58
C PRO A 1 -3.72 0.35 -2.31
N LEU A 2 -3.02 0.07 -1.21
CA LEU A 2 -3.63 -0.20 0.09
C LEU A 2 -3.39 1.00 1.02
N VAL A 3 -4.45 1.62 1.50
CA VAL A 3 -4.39 2.68 2.49
C VAL A 3 -4.67 2.07 3.85
N LEU A 4 -3.64 1.94 4.68
CA LEU A 4 -3.75 1.47 6.06
C LEU A 4 -3.86 2.68 6.99
N LYS A 5 -5.00 2.80 7.66
CA LYS A 5 -5.25 3.82 8.67
C LYS A 5 -5.30 3.17 10.04
N LEU A 6 -4.32 3.45 10.87
CA LEU A 6 -4.26 3.04 12.26
C LEU A 6 -4.81 4.17 13.12
N LYS A 7 -5.77 3.84 13.99
CA LYS A 7 -6.37 4.74 14.97
C LYS A 7 -6.09 4.21 16.36
N LYS A 8 -5.45 5.01 17.19
CA LYS A 8 -5.21 4.66 18.59
C LYS A 8 -6.49 4.84 19.39
N GLN A 9 -6.89 3.79 20.08
CA GLN A 9 -8.02 3.87 21.01
C GLN A 9 -7.54 4.31 22.40
N VAL A 10 -8.35 5.11 23.08
CA VAL A 10 -8.08 5.53 24.47
C VAL A 10 -8.37 4.37 25.42
N ALA A 11 -7.55 4.22 26.46
CA ALA A 11 -7.66 3.12 27.42
C ALA A 11 -9.03 3.11 28.12
N GLY A 12 -9.77 1.99 27.99
CA GLY A 12 -11.07 1.78 28.64
C GLY A 12 -12.11 1.06 27.77
N GLU A 13 -11.99 1.17 26.45
CA GLU A 13 -12.83 0.44 25.49
C GLU A 13 -12.05 -0.75 24.96
N SER A 14 -12.50 -1.96 25.31
CA SER A 14 -11.83 -3.20 24.91
C SER A 14 -12.49 -3.71 23.64
N LEU A 15 -11.82 -3.60 22.48
CA LEU A 15 -11.77 -4.59 21.40
C LEU A 15 -11.08 -3.98 20.17
N TRP A 16 -10.23 -4.79 19.52
CA TRP A 16 -9.72 -4.50 18.19
C TRP A 16 -10.89 -4.42 17.20
N THR A 17 -10.86 -3.44 16.29
CA THR A 17 -11.80 -3.41 15.17
C THR A 17 -11.05 -3.13 13.89
N GLY A 18 -11.44 -3.84 12.84
CA GLY A 18 -10.94 -3.60 11.49
C GLY A 18 -12.09 -3.27 10.55
N LYS A 19 -11.84 -2.42 9.57
CA LYS A 19 -12.80 -2.14 8.50
C LYS A 19 -12.06 -2.11 7.18
N ILE A 20 -12.45 -2.97 6.25
CA ILE A 20 -11.95 -2.95 4.87
C ILE A 20 -13.02 -2.39 3.95
N SER A 21 -12.62 -1.49 3.05
CA SER A 21 -13.52 -0.90 2.07
C SER A 21 -12.84 -0.75 0.71
N TYR A 22 -13.56 -1.10 -0.34
CA TYR A 22 -13.12 -1.00 -1.73
C TYR A 22 -14.34 -1.03 -2.65
N ARG A 23 -14.32 -0.28 -3.76
CA ARG A 23 -15.50 -0.10 -4.64
C ARG A 23 -16.74 0.29 -3.84
N SER A 24 -17.78 -0.54 -3.89
CA SER A 24 -19.03 -0.41 -3.14
C SER A 24 -19.13 -1.43 -2.00
N THR A 25 -18.03 -2.09 -1.66
CA THR A 25 -17.93 -3.09 -0.60
C THR A 25 -17.36 -2.46 0.67
N GLU A 26 -18.02 -2.69 1.78
CA GLU A 26 -17.52 -2.40 3.12
C GLU A 26 -17.71 -3.64 3.99
N LEU A 27 -16.67 -4.06 4.70
CA LEU A 27 -16.68 -5.23 5.57
C LEU A 27 -16.04 -4.87 6.92
N GLN A 28 -16.75 -5.21 7.99
CA GLN A 28 -16.24 -5.12 9.35
C GLN A 28 -15.49 -6.41 9.70
N LEU A 29 -14.33 -6.26 10.32
CA LEU A 29 -13.47 -7.32 10.80
C LEU A 29 -13.47 -7.26 12.32
N GLN A 30 -13.61 -8.42 12.95
CA GLN A 30 -13.61 -8.55 14.41
C GLN A 30 -12.29 -9.13 14.96
N ASP A 31 -11.48 -9.74 14.08
CA ASP A 31 -10.20 -10.33 14.46
C ASP A 31 -9.09 -9.96 13.45
N PRO A 32 -7.87 -9.62 13.91
CA PRO A 32 -6.72 -9.36 13.05
C PRO A 32 -6.40 -10.48 12.06
N SER A 33 -6.68 -11.75 12.40
CA SER A 33 -6.41 -12.91 11.55
C SER A 33 -7.22 -12.91 10.26
N GLN A 34 -8.29 -12.11 10.17
CA GLN A 34 -9.12 -11.98 8.98
C GLN A 34 -8.52 -11.00 7.96
N VAL A 35 -7.66 -10.08 8.41
CA VAL A 35 -7.16 -8.96 7.60
C VAL A 35 -6.46 -9.45 6.34
N GLU A 36 -5.50 -10.35 6.46
CA GLU A 36 -4.72 -10.85 5.32
C GLU A 36 -5.61 -11.47 4.25
N ARG A 37 -6.54 -12.34 4.67
CA ARG A 37 -7.46 -13.03 3.77
C ARG A 37 -8.37 -12.04 3.02
N GLU A 38 -8.91 -11.05 3.73
CA GLU A 38 -9.83 -10.09 3.12
C GLU A 38 -9.11 -9.07 2.22
N ILE A 39 -7.87 -8.68 2.55
CA ILE A 39 -7.02 -7.90 1.64
C ILE A 39 -6.77 -8.70 0.35
N TYR A 40 -6.39 -9.97 0.46
CA TYR A 40 -6.11 -10.80 -0.71
C TYR A 40 -7.33 -10.96 -1.63
N LYS A 41 -8.52 -11.16 -1.04
CA LYS A 41 -9.78 -11.16 -1.80
C LYS A 41 -10.05 -9.83 -2.48
N ALA A 42 -9.86 -8.71 -1.78
CA ALA A 42 -10.05 -7.37 -2.33
C ALA A 42 -9.09 -7.11 -3.51
N GLN A 43 -7.81 -7.45 -3.35
CA GLN A 43 -6.80 -7.35 -4.41
C GLN A 43 -7.22 -8.13 -5.66
N ASN A 44 -7.61 -9.41 -5.52
CA ASN A 44 -8.06 -10.22 -6.65
C ASN A 44 -9.34 -9.68 -7.31
N THR A 45 -10.27 -9.15 -6.52
CA THR A 45 -11.52 -8.55 -7.03
C THR A 45 -11.25 -7.30 -7.86
N ILE A 46 -10.25 -6.50 -7.46
CA ILE A 46 -9.93 -5.22 -8.08
C ILE A 46 -8.99 -5.38 -9.27
N ALA A 47 -7.90 -6.14 -9.11
CA ALA A 47 -6.83 -6.28 -10.09
C ALA A 47 -6.99 -7.51 -10.99
N GLY A 48 -7.97 -8.37 -10.73
CA GLY A 48 -8.09 -9.69 -11.36
C GLY A 48 -7.14 -10.71 -10.75
N ASN A 49 -7.26 -11.98 -11.15
CA ASN A 49 -6.46 -13.11 -10.64
C ASN A 49 -4.97 -13.00 -11.01
N GLY A 50 -4.24 -12.08 -10.38
CA GLY A 50 -2.77 -12.07 -10.30
C GLY A 50 -2.00 -11.39 -11.42
N VAL A 51 -2.64 -10.63 -12.33
CA VAL A 51 -1.94 -10.09 -13.52
C VAL A 51 -2.17 -8.62 -13.83
N GLY A 52 -3.07 -7.94 -13.12
CA GLY A 52 -3.40 -6.53 -13.36
C GLY A 52 -2.85 -5.56 -12.31
N ILE A 53 -2.83 -4.28 -12.67
CA ILE A 53 -2.72 -3.16 -11.73
C ILE A 53 -4.01 -2.36 -11.80
N SER A 54 -4.43 -1.88 -10.64
CA SER A 54 -5.56 -0.96 -10.54
C SER A 54 -5.18 0.27 -9.73
N HIS A 55 -5.74 1.40 -10.14
CA HIS A 55 -5.67 2.65 -9.40
C HIS A 55 -6.70 2.73 -8.27
N GLU A 56 -7.62 1.76 -8.19
CA GLU A 56 -8.60 1.70 -7.12
C GLU A 56 -7.93 1.45 -5.77
N LEU A 57 -8.47 2.10 -4.74
CA LEU A 57 -7.97 2.04 -3.38
C LEU A 57 -8.68 0.93 -2.59
N ILE A 58 -7.89 0.17 -1.84
CA ILE A 58 -8.36 -0.63 -0.72
C ILE A 58 -8.06 0.18 0.52
N ASN A 59 -9.07 0.56 1.30
CA ASN A 59 -8.85 1.23 2.59
C ASN A 59 -9.05 0.20 3.70
N LEU A 60 -8.04 0.06 4.55
CA LEU A 60 -8.07 -0.73 5.77
C LEU A 60 -7.93 0.23 6.95
N GLU A 61 -8.98 0.33 7.75
CA GLU A 61 -8.95 1.06 9.01
C GLU A 61 -8.84 0.06 10.16
N ILE A 62 -7.83 0.21 11.02
CA ILE A 62 -7.65 -0.60 12.22
C ILE A 62 -7.69 0.34 13.42
N THR A 63 -8.57 0.04 14.37
CA THR A 63 -8.64 0.73 15.65
C THR A 63 -8.22 -0.24 16.76
N SER A 64 -7.20 0.14 17.53
CA SER A 64 -6.67 -0.68 18.63
C SER A 64 -5.93 0.21 19.64
N PRO A 65 -5.92 -0.14 20.94
CA PRO A 65 -5.07 0.54 21.92
C PRO A 65 -3.57 0.31 21.67
N GLU A 66 -3.20 -0.74 20.92
CA GLU A 66 -1.82 -1.16 20.66
C GLU A 66 -1.19 -0.53 19.42
N VAL A 67 -1.97 0.23 18.63
CA VAL A 67 -1.48 0.87 17.40
C VAL A 67 -1.30 2.38 17.61
N PRO A 68 -0.35 3.03 16.89
CA PRO A 68 -0.27 4.48 16.86
C PRO A 68 -1.35 5.09 15.95
N ASP A 69 -1.58 6.40 16.09
CA ASP A 69 -2.30 7.16 15.07
C ASP A 69 -1.39 7.40 13.87
N LEU A 70 -1.62 6.65 12.79
CA LEU A 70 -0.77 6.69 11.60
C LEU A 70 -1.58 6.31 10.36
N THR A 71 -1.29 6.95 9.23
CA THR A 71 -1.81 6.52 7.92
C THR A 71 -0.65 6.18 7.01
N LEU A 72 -0.64 4.95 6.51
CA LEU A 72 0.33 4.42 5.57
C LEU A 72 -0.37 4.13 4.24
N ILE A 73 0.33 4.41 3.15
CA ILE A 73 -0.13 4.04 1.80
C ILE A 73 0.89 3.06 1.25
N ASP A 74 0.47 1.81 1.11
CA ASP A 74 1.25 0.78 0.44
C ASP A 74 0.98 0.83 -1.07
N LEU A 75 2.08 0.91 -1.82
CA LEU A 75 2.11 1.09 -3.26
C LEU A 75 2.68 -0.18 -3.90
N PRO A 76 2.26 -0.55 -5.12
CA PRO A 76 2.79 -1.73 -5.80
C PRO A 76 4.32 -1.67 -5.92
N GLY A 77 4.98 -2.80 -5.67
CA GLY A 77 6.42 -2.92 -5.83
C GLY A 77 6.86 -2.66 -7.28
N ILE A 78 8.01 -2.02 -7.46
CA ILE A 78 8.51 -1.65 -8.79
C ILE A 78 8.99 -2.91 -9.53
N ALA A 79 8.27 -3.30 -10.57
CA ALA A 79 8.66 -4.38 -11.47
C ALA A 79 9.45 -3.85 -12.67
N ARG A 80 10.63 -4.43 -12.93
CA ARG A 80 11.46 -4.13 -14.12
C ARG A 80 11.02 -4.90 -15.36
N VAL A 81 10.42 -6.07 -15.19
CA VAL A 81 10.03 -6.97 -16.28
C VAL A 81 8.62 -7.49 -16.00
N ALA A 82 7.77 -7.46 -17.03
CA ALA A 82 6.46 -8.07 -16.97
C ALA A 82 6.59 -9.59 -16.79
N VAL A 83 5.86 -10.15 -15.83
CA VAL A 83 5.82 -11.60 -15.59
C VAL A 83 4.43 -12.16 -15.92
N GLY A 84 4.40 -13.33 -16.55
CA GLY A 84 3.16 -13.99 -16.94
C GLY A 84 2.37 -13.18 -17.98
N ASN A 85 1.09 -12.93 -17.72
CA ASN A 85 0.20 -12.19 -18.63
C ASN A 85 0.14 -10.68 -18.32
N GLN A 86 1.14 -10.12 -17.63
CA GLN A 86 1.19 -8.69 -17.39
C GLN A 86 1.43 -7.91 -18.70
N PRO A 87 0.82 -6.72 -18.86
CA PRO A 87 1.14 -5.80 -19.94
C PRO A 87 2.64 -5.47 -20.01
N GLN A 88 3.18 -5.28 -21.22
CA GLN A 88 4.60 -4.92 -21.40
C GLN A 88 4.96 -3.58 -20.73
N ASP A 89 3.99 -2.68 -20.58
CA ASP A 89 4.12 -1.36 -19.97
C ASP A 89 3.82 -1.35 -18.46
N ILE A 90 3.67 -2.51 -17.82
CA ILE A 90 3.29 -2.61 -16.40
C ILE A 90 4.22 -1.81 -15.48
N GLY A 91 5.53 -1.83 -15.76
CA GLY A 91 6.52 -1.05 -15.01
C GLY A 91 6.26 0.45 -15.09
N LEU A 92 5.87 0.96 -16.26
CA LEU A 92 5.51 2.37 -16.44
C LEU A 92 4.23 2.73 -15.68
N GLN A 93 3.23 1.85 -15.70
CA GLN A 93 1.98 2.04 -14.96
C GLN A 93 2.23 2.09 -13.44
N ILE A 94 3.07 1.20 -12.91
CA ILE A 94 3.50 1.20 -11.50
C ILE A 94 4.18 2.53 -11.16
N LYS A 95 5.17 2.95 -11.96
CA LYS A 95 5.91 4.19 -11.72
C LYS A 95 4.98 5.41 -11.75
N ALA A 96 4.06 5.48 -12.71
CA ALA A 96 3.08 6.55 -12.79
C ALA A 96 2.15 6.59 -11.57
N LEU A 97 1.72 5.41 -11.10
CA LEU A 97 0.90 5.29 -9.89
C LEU A 97 1.68 5.75 -8.65
N ILE A 98 2.94 5.34 -8.48
CA ILE A 98 3.78 5.76 -7.35
C ILE A 98 3.98 7.28 -7.37
N LYS A 99 4.34 7.86 -8.53
CA LYS A 99 4.56 9.30 -8.69
C LYS A 99 3.39 10.15 -8.20
N LYS A 100 2.14 9.68 -8.42
CA LYS A 100 0.93 10.36 -7.94
C LYS A 100 0.88 10.57 -6.41
N TYR A 101 1.54 9.72 -5.64
CA TYR A 101 1.57 9.81 -4.18
C TYR A 101 2.83 10.52 -3.68
N ILE A 102 4.00 10.14 -4.18
CA ILE A 102 5.29 10.65 -3.67
C ILE A 102 5.56 12.12 -4.03
N GLN A 103 4.86 12.68 -5.04
CA GLN A 103 4.98 14.09 -5.43
C GLN A 103 4.32 15.06 -4.44
N ARG A 104 3.51 14.57 -3.49
CA ARG A 104 2.81 15.42 -2.53
C ARG A 104 3.76 15.81 -1.41
N GLN A 105 3.97 17.11 -1.22
CA GLN A 105 4.87 17.67 -0.21
C GLN A 105 4.56 17.23 1.24
N GLN A 106 3.30 16.88 1.53
CA GLN A 106 2.89 16.39 2.87
C GLN A 106 3.06 14.87 3.04
N THR A 107 3.57 14.15 2.04
CA THR A 107 3.77 12.70 2.08
C THR A 107 5.21 12.39 2.45
N ILE A 108 5.41 11.61 3.51
CA ILE A 108 6.74 11.10 3.88
C ILE A 108 7.03 9.87 3.02
N ASN A 109 8.15 9.90 2.30
CA ASN A 109 8.58 8.79 1.45
C ASN A 109 9.37 7.76 2.27
N LEU A 110 8.81 6.57 2.47
CA LEU A 110 9.50 5.46 3.13
C LEU A 110 10.03 4.47 2.09
N VAL A 111 11.32 4.54 1.78
CA VAL A 111 11.97 3.64 0.81
C VAL A 111 12.56 2.43 1.53
N VAL A 112 12.12 1.23 1.16
CA VAL A 112 12.63 -0.03 1.71
C VAL A 112 13.67 -0.62 0.76
N VAL A 113 14.92 -0.73 1.22
CA VAL A 113 16.04 -1.29 0.44
C VAL A 113 16.56 -2.55 1.15
N PRO A 114 16.58 -3.71 0.48
CA PRO A 114 17.19 -4.91 1.05
C PRO A 114 18.70 -4.72 1.26
N CYS A 115 19.26 -5.24 2.36
CA CYS A 115 20.67 -5.02 2.71
C CYS A 115 21.68 -5.66 1.75
N ASN A 116 21.23 -6.57 0.87
CA ASN A 116 22.08 -7.33 -0.04
C ASN A 116 22.15 -6.73 -1.46
N VAL A 117 21.50 -5.59 -1.72
CA VAL A 117 21.54 -4.89 -3.00
C VAL A 117 22.18 -3.53 -2.85
N ASP A 118 22.87 -3.09 -3.90
CA ASP A 118 23.45 -1.76 -3.96
C ASP A 118 22.33 -0.70 -4.02
N ILE A 119 22.33 0.17 -3.01
CA ILE A 119 21.38 1.26 -2.86
C ILE A 119 21.36 2.18 -4.09
N ALA A 120 22.51 2.39 -4.74
CA ALA A 120 22.64 3.25 -5.92
C ALA A 120 21.89 2.70 -7.14
N THR A 121 21.60 1.39 -7.17
CA THR A 121 20.89 0.74 -8.28
C THR A 121 19.39 0.59 -8.04
N THR A 122 18.90 1.07 -6.89
CA THR A 122 17.51 0.88 -6.47
C THR A 122 16.60 1.91 -7.12
N GLU A 123 15.67 1.44 -7.95
CA GLU A 123 14.71 2.29 -8.66
C GLU A 123 13.84 3.12 -7.71
N ALA A 124 13.44 2.55 -6.57
CA ALA A 124 12.62 3.23 -5.58
C ALA A 124 13.32 4.47 -5.01
N LEU A 125 14.64 4.40 -4.79
CA LEU A 125 15.42 5.53 -4.30
C LEU A 125 15.60 6.59 -5.40
N SER A 126 15.85 6.17 -6.64
CA SER A 126 15.91 7.10 -7.79
C SER A 126 14.61 7.90 -7.90
N MET A 127 13.45 7.23 -7.79
CA MET A 127 12.15 7.89 -7.85
C MET A 127 11.90 8.83 -6.67
N ALA A 128 12.36 8.48 -5.46
CA ALA A 128 12.26 9.36 -4.30
C ALA A 128 13.13 10.62 -4.48
N HIS A 129 14.38 10.46 -4.92
CA HIS A 129 15.30 11.57 -5.16
C HIS A 129 14.81 12.52 -6.28
N GLU A 130 14.11 12.00 -7.30
CA GLU A 130 13.49 12.83 -8.35
C GLU A 130 12.45 13.83 -7.81
N VAL A 131 11.76 13.48 -6.72
CA VAL A 131 10.70 14.32 -6.14
C VAL A 131 11.14 15.02 -4.86
N ASP A 132 12.23 14.56 -4.26
CA ASP A 132 12.81 15.08 -3.02
C ASP A 132 14.36 15.02 -3.10
N PRO A 133 14.98 15.98 -3.80
CA PRO A 133 16.42 15.99 -4.00
C PRO A 133 17.23 16.37 -2.75
N GLU A 134 16.61 17.02 -1.77
CA GLU A 134 17.26 17.50 -0.55
C GLU A 134 17.32 16.43 0.54
N GLY A 135 16.39 15.46 0.52
CA GLY A 135 16.37 14.30 1.42
C GLY A 135 15.52 14.50 2.67
#